data_AF-A0A923C7U0-F1
#
_entry.id   AF-A0A923C7U0-F1
#
_cell.length_a   1.000
_cell.length_b   1.000
_cell.length_c   1.000
_cell.angle_alpha   90.00
_cell.angle_beta   90.00
_cell.angle_gamma   90.00
#
_symmetry.space_group_name_H-M   'P 1'
#
loop_
_entity.id
_entity.type
_entity.pdbx_description
1 polymer ?
#
loop_
_entity_poly.entity_id
_entity_poly.type
_entity_poly.pdbx_seq_one_letter_code
_entity_poly.pdbx_strand_id
1 'polypeptide(L)' 'RIWRAERFSWWFTSIMHNFDDEGAINGKLQQAELDYLMHSEAGLKTIAENYVGLPLDFGK' A
#
# COMPACT_ATOMS: atom_id res chain seq x y z
N ARG A 1 15.40 -6.21 0.46
CA ARG A 1 14.65 -5.45 -0.58
C ARG A 1 13.44 -6.22 -1.08
N ILE A 2 13.59 -7.49 -1.47
CA ILE A 2 12.52 -8.35 -2.00
C ILE A 2 11.26 -8.33 -1.11
N TRP A 3 11.37 -8.76 0.14
CA TRP A 3 10.21 -8.80 1.06
C TRP A 3 9.52 -7.43 1.28
N ARG A 4 10.25 -6.31 1.22
CA ARG A 4 9.64 -4.97 1.34
C ARG A 4 8.85 -4.61 0.08
N ALA A 5 9.39 -4.95 -1.10
CA ALA A 5 8.70 -4.77 -2.37
C ALA A 5 7.48 -5.69 -2.49
N GLU A 6 7.58 -6.95 -2.04
CA GLU A 6 6.45 -7.88 -1.99
C GLU A 6 5.36 -7.39 -1.02
N ARG A 7 5.74 -6.95 0.19
CA ARG A 7 4.79 -6.37 1.15
C ARG A 7 4.03 -5.19 0.54
N PHE A 8 4.74 -4.27 -0.11
CA PHE A 8 4.11 -3.13 -0.77
C PHE A 8 3.19 -3.58 -1.91
N SER A 9 3.64 -4.50 -2.77
CA SER A 9 2.86 -4.97 -3.91
C SER A 9 1.57 -5.69 -3.47
N TRP A 10 1.66 -6.55 -2.45
CA TRP A 10 0.50 -7.24 -1.87
C TRP A 10 -0.48 -6.24 -1.25
N TRP A 11 0.01 -5.34 -0.39
CA TRP A 11 -0.82 -4.33 0.25
C TRP A 11 -1.49 -3.40 -0.76
N PHE A 12 -0.74 -2.92 -1.75
CA PHE A 12 -1.27 -2.03 -2.78
C PHE A 12 -2.34 -2.74 -3.64
N THR A 13 -2.15 -4.03 -3.90
CA THR A 13 -3.17 -4.85 -4.57
C THR A 13 -4.45 -4.94 -3.74
N SER A 14 -4.33 -5.19 -2.42
CA SER A 14 -5.50 -5.32 -1.53
C SER A 14 -6.33 -4.04 -1.42
N ILE A 15 -5.72 -2.86 -1.54
CA ILE A 15 -6.45 -1.59 -1.42
C ILE A 15 -6.98 -1.04 -2.75
N MET A 16 -6.46 -1.52 -3.89
CA MET A 16 -6.81 -1.01 -5.23
C MET A 16 -7.76 -1.93 -6.03
N HIS A 17 -7.99 -3.17 -5.58
CA HIS A 17 -8.88 -4.12 -6.26
C HIS A 17 -10.14 -4.38 -5.45
N ASN A 18 -11.24 -4.64 -6.15
CA ASN A 18 -12.46 -5.15 -5.53
C ASN A 18 -12.40 -6.68 -5.53
N PHE A 19 -12.62 -7.30 -4.37
CA PHE A 19 -12.72 -8.73 -4.22
C PHE A 19 -14.16 -9.09 -3.84
N ASP A 20 -14.83 -9.86 -4.70
CA ASP A 20 -16.27 -10.15 -4.58
C ASP A 20 -16.64 -10.91 -3.29
N ASP A 21 -15.69 -11.61 -2.69
CA ASP A 21 -15.89 -12.45 -1.50
C ASP A 21 -15.57 -11.76 -0.16
N GLU A 22 -15.14 -10.50 -0.15
CA GLU A 22 -14.63 -9.85 1.07
C GLU A 22 -15.72 -9.26 1.99
N GLY A 23 -16.99 -9.25 1.57
CA GLY A 23 -18.10 -8.78 2.39
C GLY A 23 -18.12 -7.26 2.64
N ALA A 24 -19.27 -6.75 3.11
CA ALA A 24 -19.53 -5.30 3.14
C ALA A 24 -18.64 -4.50 4.12
N ILE A 25 -18.02 -5.14 5.10
CA ILE A 25 -17.14 -4.47 6.09
C ILE A 25 -15.78 -4.18 5.47
N ASN A 26 -15.21 -5.11 4.72
CA ASN A 26 -13.87 -4.95 4.13
C ASN A 26 -13.84 -3.81 3.12
N GLY A 27 -14.88 -3.65 2.30
CA GLY A 27 -15.00 -2.50 1.39
C GLY A 27 -15.02 -1.15 2.13
N LYS A 28 -15.66 -1.06 3.30
CA LYS A 28 -15.64 0.16 4.13
C LYS A 28 -14.25 0.42 4.72
N LEU A 29 -13.54 -0.62 5.14
CA LEU A 29 -12.17 -0.50 5.63
C LEU A 29 -11.21 -0.08 4.51
N GLN A 30 -11.35 -0.64 3.31
CA GLN A 30 -10.60 -0.25 2.13
C GLN A 30 -10.82 1.23 1.80
N GLN A 31 -12.07 1.69 1.80
CA GLN A 31 -12.41 3.09 1.56
C GLN A 31 -11.77 4.02 2.62
N ALA A 32 -11.85 3.64 3.90
CA ALA A 32 -11.28 4.42 5.00
C ALA A 32 -9.74 4.50 4.93
N GLU A 33 -9.09 3.41 4.56
CA GLU A 33 -7.64 3.35 4.34
C GLU A 33 -7.23 4.28 3.19
N LEU A 34 -7.91 4.20 2.04
CA LEU A 34 -7.67 5.10 0.91
C LEU A 34 -7.88 6.57 1.28
N ASP A 35 -8.95 6.87 2.01
CA ASP A 35 -9.24 8.24 2.45
C ASP A 35 -8.14 8.79 3.37
N TYR A 36 -7.67 7.99 4.34
CA TYR A 36 -6.55 8.35 5.19
C TYR A 36 -5.27 8.59 4.38
N LEU A 37 -4.93 7.68 3.46
CA LEU A 37 -3.71 7.77 2.66
C LEU A 37 -3.69 9.03 1.78
N MET A 38 -4.83 9.39 1.19
CA MET A 38 -4.93 10.52 0.26
C MET A 38 -4.92 11.88 0.97
N HIS A 39 -5.34 11.93 2.23
CA HIS A 39 -5.41 13.17 3.01
C HIS A 39 -4.29 13.31 4.06
N SER A 40 -3.41 12.32 4.18
CA SER A 40 -2.26 12.33 5.09
C SER A 40 -0.95 12.47 4.32
N GLU A 41 -0.19 13.53 4.58
CA GLU A 41 1.14 13.71 4.00
C GLU A 41 2.09 12.53 4.33
N ALA A 42 2.01 12.00 5.55
CA ALA A 42 2.79 10.82 5.95
C ALA A 42 2.39 9.55 5.19
N GLY A 43 1.09 9.39 4.90
CA GLY A 43 0.56 8.30 4.09
C GLY A 43 1.05 8.38 2.64
N LEU A 44 0.88 9.55 2.01
CA LEU A 44 1.37 9.84 0.66
C LEU A 44 2.88 9.59 0.54
N LYS A 45 3.66 10.05 1.52
CA LYS A 45 5.12 9.83 1.55
C LYS A 45 5.46 8.35 1.59
N THR A 46 4.76 7.57 2.41
CA THR A 46 4.95 6.12 2.50
C THR A 46 4.68 5.43 1.16
N ILE A 47 3.61 5.82 0.45
CA ILE A 47 3.33 5.30 -0.90
C ILE A 47 4.46 5.68 -1.85
N ALA A 48 4.83 6.97 -1.90
CA ALA A 48 5.83 7.47 -2.82
C ALA A 48 7.18 6.75 -2.67
N GLU A 49 7.68 6.61 -1.44
CA GLU A 49 8.96 5.95 -1.15
C GLU A 49 8.97 4.48 -1.57
N ASN A 50 7.86 3.76 -1.39
CA ASN A 50 7.76 2.37 -1.82
C ASN A 50 7.55 2.25 -3.34
N TYR A 51 6.84 3.19 -3.95
CA TYR A 51 6.53 3.19 -5.39
C TYR A 51 7.76 3.49 -6.25
N VAL A 52 8.57 4.50 -5.87
CA VAL A 52 9.84 4.81 -6.57
C VAL A 52 10.93 3.77 -6.28
N GLY A 53 10.73 2.94 -5.26
CA GLY A 53 11.61 1.86 -4.85
C GLY A 53 12.59 2.28 -3.77
N LEU A 54 12.73 1.41 -2.76
CA LEU A 54 13.66 1.62 -1.66
C LEU A 54 15.12 1.50 -2.13
N PRO A 55 16.05 2.23 -1.47
CA PRO A 55 17.47 2.22 -1.81
C PRO A 55 18.03 0.81 -2.01
N LEU A 56 18.84 0.67 -3.05
CA LEU A 56 19.63 -0.53 -3.29
C LEU A 56 20.78 -0.50 -2.29
N ASP A 57 20.77 -1.43 -1.35
CA ASP A 57 21.94 -1.73 -0.52
C ASP A 57 22.89 -2.54 -1.41
N PHE A 58 23.67 -1.84 -2.22
CA PHE A 58 24.84 -2.42 -2.88
C PHE A 58 25.83 -2.64 -1.76
N GLY A 59 25.94 -3.89 -1.31
CA GLY A 59 26.67 -4.26 -0.11
C GLY A 59 27.96 -3.47 0.08
N LYS A 60 28.19 -3.00 1.31
CA LYS A 60 29.54 -2.70 1.77
C LYS A 60 30.46 -3.89 1.57
#